data_AF-Q3Z9K2-F1
#
_entry.id   AF-Q3Z9K2-F1
#
_cell.length_a   1.000
_cell.length_b   1.000
_cell.length_c   1.000
_cell.angle_alpha   90.00
_cell.angle_beta   90.00
_cell.angle_gamma   90.00
#
_symmetry.space_group_name_H-M   'P 1'
#
loop_
_entity.id
_entity.type
_entity.pdbx_description
1 polymer ?
#
loop_
_entity_poly.entity_id
_entity_poly.type
_entity_poly.pdbx_seq_one_letter_code
_entity_poly.pdbx_strand_id
1 'polypeptide(L)' 'MADVRPENNESFESMLKRFNRKVQQDGILSEARRRTRFERPPTRRKRKDAAKRRLAIKAARKAT' A
#
# COMPACT_ATOMS: atom_id res chain seq x y z
N MET A 1 1.08 2.64 -10.47
CA MET A 1 2.52 2.85 -10.77
C MET A 1 2.86 4.15 -10.11
N ALA A 2 3.92 4.17 -9.31
CA ALA A 2 4.28 5.36 -8.56
C ALA A 2 5.02 6.34 -9.47
N ASP A 3 4.36 7.42 -9.87
CA ASP A 3 4.95 8.55 -10.56
C ASP A 3 4.94 9.76 -9.61
N VAL A 4 6.08 10.45 -9.52
CA VAL A 4 6.28 11.68 -8.74
C VAL A 4 7.16 12.60 -9.56
N ARG A 5 6.64 13.80 -9.85
CA ARG A 5 7.37 14.84 -10.58
C ARG A 5 8.08 15.77 -9.59
N PRO A 6 9.29 16.25 -9.91
CA PRO A 6 9.99 17.22 -9.10
C PRO A 6 9.19 18.53 -9.04
N GLU A 7 9.12 19.14 -7.86
CA GLU A 7 8.60 20.50 -7.69
C GLU A 7 9.76 21.51 -7.69
N ASN A 8 9.51 22.73 -8.18
CA ASN A 8 10.54 23.74 -8.49
C ASN A 8 11.40 24.21 -7.29
N ASN A 9 11.10 23.77 -6.07
CA ASN A 9 11.87 24.11 -4.88
C ASN A 9 11.94 22.96 -3.86
N GLU A 10 11.82 21.71 -4.31
CA GLU A 10 11.86 20.55 -3.43
C GLU A 10 13.28 19.95 -3.33
N SER A 11 13.73 19.64 -2.11
CA SER A 11 14.96 18.87 -1.91
C SER A 11 14.80 17.43 -2.39
N PHE A 12 15.89 16.81 -2.85
CA PHE A 12 15.89 15.40 -3.28
C PHE A 12 15.30 14.44 -2.23
N GLU A 13 15.64 14.64 -0.95
CA GLU A 13 15.12 13.81 0.14
C GLU A 13 13.60 13.90 0.30
N SER A 14 13.04 15.10 0.14
CA SER A 14 11.59 15.32 0.20
C SER A 14 10.89 14.60 -0.96
N MET A 15 11.47 14.69 -2.16
CA MET A 15 10.95 14.00 -3.35
C MET A 15 10.95 12.50 -3.17
N LEU A 16 12.05 11.94 -2.64
CA LEU A 16 12.18 10.51 -2.35
C LEU A 16 11.16 10.06 -1.30
N LYS A 17 10.89 10.88 -0.28
CA LYS A 17 9.88 10.60 0.75
C LYS A 17 8.47 10.55 0.14
N ARG A 18 8.14 11.45 -0.79
CA ARG A 18 6.86 11.43 -1.53
C ARG A 18 6.76 10.20 -2.43
N PHE A 19 7.82 9.87 -3.16
CA PHE A 19 7.89 8.66 -3.98
C PHE A 19 7.68 7.40 -3.14
N ASN A 20 8.40 7.24 -2.03
CA ASN A 20 8.25 6.10 -1.13
C ASN A 20 6.82 5.99 -0.58
N ARG A 21 6.20 7.12 -0.21
CA ARG A 21 4.79 7.15 0.21
C ARG A 21 3.87 6.70 -0.91
N LYS A 22 4.09 7.14 -2.14
CA LYS A 22 3.30 6.75 -3.31
C LYS A 22 3.43 5.24 -3.60
N VAL A 23 4.65 4.70 -3.56
CA VAL A 23 4.92 3.25 -3.69
C VAL A 23 4.19 2.44 -2.63
N GLN A 24 4.16 2.93 -1.39
CA GLN A 24 3.43 2.29 -0.28
C GLN A 24 1.92 2.36 -0.46
N GLN A 25 1.37 3.51 -0.89
CA GLN A 25 -0.06 3.70 -1.14
C GLN A 25 -0.57 2.83 -2.28
N ASP A 26 0.15 2.79 -3.39
CA ASP A 26 -0.14 1.90 -4.53
C ASP A 26 0.03 0.42 -4.14
N GLY A 27 0.75 0.12 -3.06
CA GLY A 27 0.94 -1.23 -2.55
C GLY A 27 1.84 -2.10 -3.43
N ILE A 28 2.68 -1.49 -4.28
CA ILE A 28 3.47 -2.16 -5.33
C ILE A 28 4.31 -3.30 -4.74
N LEU A 29 5.03 -3.06 -3.64
CA LEU A 29 5.84 -4.08 -2.97
C LEU A 29 4.99 -5.22 -2.38
N SER A 30 3.81 -4.90 -1.85
CA SER A 30 2.88 -5.88 -1.29
C SER A 30 2.24 -6.74 -2.39
N GLU A 31 2.07 -6.18 -3.57
CA GLU A 31 1.61 -6.90 -4.75
C GLU A 31 2.73 -7.79 -5.32
N ALA A 32 3.93 -7.25 -5.53
CA ALA A 32 5.09 -8.00 -6.00
C ALA A 32 5.34 -9.25 -5.14
N ARG A 33 5.40 -9.08 -3.80
CA ARG A 33 5.56 -10.19 -2.84
C ARG A 33 4.46 -11.25 -2.91
N ARG A 34 3.27 -10.88 -3.35
CA ARG A 34 2.13 -11.80 -3.47
C ARG A 34 2.16 -12.56 -4.79
N ARG A 35 2.64 -11.93 -5.86
CA ARG A 35 2.75 -12.51 -7.20
C ARG A 35 3.92 -13.48 -7.34
N THR A 36 4.91 -13.45 -6.44
CA THR A 36 6.05 -14.38 -6.48
C THR A 36 5.65 -15.85 -6.39
N ARG A 37 4.49 -16.17 -5.81
CA ARG A 37 3.98 -17.53 -5.69
C ARG A 37 2.50 -17.59 -6.00
N PHE A 38 2.03 -18.75 -6.44
CA PHE A 38 0.61 -18.98 -6.64
C PHE A 38 -0.15 -18.95 -5.30
N GLU A 39 -1.22 -18.15 -5.25
CA GLU A 39 -2.13 -18.07 -4.10
C GLU A 39 -3.40 -18.84 -4.42
N ARG A 40 -3.67 -19.95 -3.71
CA ARG A 40 -4.89 -20.76 -3.90
C ARG A 40 -6.15 -19.90 -3.68
N PRO A 41 -7.28 -20.21 -4.36
CA PRO A 41 -8.51 -19.42 -4.21
C PRO A 41 -9.00 -19.24 -2.76
N PRO A 42 -8.98 -20.27 -1.88
CA PRO A 42 -9.37 -20.10 -0.47
C PRO A 42 -8.43 -19.16 0.29
N THR A 43 -7.11 -19.24 0.04
CA THR A 43 -6.13 -18.34 0.67
C THR A 43 -6.32 -16.89 0.23
N ARG A 44 -6.63 -16.65 -1.06
CA ARG A 44 -6.98 -15.33 -1.59
C ARG A 44 -8.21 -14.74 -0.88
N ARG A 45 -9.24 -15.55 -0.64
CA ARG A 45 -10.46 -15.14 0.10
C ARG A 45 -10.13 -14.77 1.54
N LYS A 46 -9.47 -15.68 2.29
CA LYS A 46 -9.03 -15.43 3.68
C LYS A 46 -8.23 -14.14 3.83
N ARG A 47 -7.30 -13.86 2.91
CA ARG A 47 -6.50 -12.62 2.91
C ARG A 47 -7.35 -11.37 2.66
N LYS A 48 -8.30 -11.41 1.72
CA LYS A 48 -9.21 -10.29 1.45
C LYS A 48 -10.09 -9.98 2.65
N ASP A 49 -10.63 -11.01 3.32
CA ASP A 49 -11.48 -10.84 4.49
C ASP A 49 -10.70 -10.29 5.69
N ALA A 50 -9.48 -10.80 5.93
CA ALA A 50 -8.58 -10.25 6.94
C ALA A 50 -8.23 -8.78 6.67
N ALA A 51 -7.96 -8.42 5.40
CA ALA A 51 -7.69 -7.03 5.02
C ALA A 51 -8.90 -6.11 5.28
N LYS A 52 -10.12 -6.54 4.93
CA LYS A 52 -11.36 -5.80 5.23
C LYS A 52 -11.57 -5.64 6.73
N ARG A 53 -11.42 -6.71 7.52
CA ARG A 53 -11.52 -6.66 9.00
C ARG A 53 -10.52 -5.67 9.60
N ARG A 54 -9.27 -5.68 9.14
CA ARG A 54 -8.25 -4.73 9.59
C ARG A 54 -8.62 -3.27 9.28
N LEU A 55 -9.19 -3.02 8.09
CA LEU A 55 -9.65 -1.68 7.72
C LEU A 55 -10.84 -1.23 8.57
N ALA A 56 -11.81 -2.10 8.82
CA ALA A 56 -12.97 -1.81 9.67
C ALA A 56 -12.56 -1.48 11.12
N ILE A 57 -11.67 -2.28 11.73
CA ILE A 57 -11.15 -2.02 13.07
C ILE A 57 -10.40 -0.67 13.12
N LYS A 58 -9.59 -0.37 12.09
CA LYS A 58 -8.86 0.91 12.01
C LYS A 58 -9.81 2.10 11.86
N ALA A 59 -10.90 1.95 11.11
CA ALA A 59 -11.91 2.99 10.96
C ALA A 59 -12.67 3.23 12.27
N ALA A 60 -13.09 2.17 12.96
CA ALA A 60 -13.75 2.27 14.27
C ALA A 60 -12.87 2.99 15.31
N ARG A 61 -11.57 2.66 15.36
CA ARG A 61 -10.59 3.33 16.24
C ARG A 61 -10.32 4.80 15.90
N LYS A 62 -10.68 5.27 14.70
CA LYS A 62 -10.54 6.68 14.30
C LYS A 62 -11.79 7.50 14.66
N ALA A 63 -12.94 6.83 14.82
CA ALA A 63 -14.20 7.45 15.20
C ALA A 63 -14.37 7.59 16.72
N THR A 64 -13.47 6.97 17.49
CA THR A 64 -13.30 7.16 18.94
C THR A 64 -12.11 8.09 19.16
#